data_AF-A0A452IXR4-F1
#
_entry.id   AF-A0A452IXR4-F1
#
_cell.length_a   1.000
_cell.length_b   1.000
_cell.length_c   1.000
_cell.angle_alpha   90.00
_cell.angle_beta   90.00
_cell.angle_gamma   90.00
#
_symmetry.space_group_name_H-M   'P 1'
#
loop_
_entity.id
_entity.type
_entity.pdbx_description
1 polymer ?
#
loop_
_entity_poly.entity_id
_entity_poly.type
_entity_poly.pdbx_seq_one_letter_code
_entity_poly.pdbx_strand_id
1 'polypeptide(L)'
;ISYPISSLILIALTVFCLTFMVIRSFWKQIPKGLKRLPGPRGYPLIGNVLELRSNPHLTLTQMSQTYGDVMQIQIGTRPVLVLSGLDTIKQALVKQGEDFMGRPDLYSFHHIGDGQSLTFSTDSGEVWRARRKLAQNALKTFSVSPSPNSSSTCLLEEHVSKEADYLVMKFLQLMEEEKRFDPYRYMVVSVANVICAMCFGKHYDHDDQELLSIVNLNNEFGEVAASGCLKGSDVHRVSD
;
A
#
# COMPACT_ATOMS: atom_id res chain seq x y z
N ILE A 1 0.60 21.85 -57.39
CA ILE A 1 1.19 22.37 -56.14
C ILE A 1 2.49 21.58 -55.93
N SER A 2 3.61 22.11 -56.42
CA SER A 2 4.92 21.45 -56.30
C SER A 2 5.51 21.84 -54.95
N TYR A 3 5.45 20.95 -53.96
CA TYR A 3 6.14 21.19 -52.70
C TYR A 3 7.64 21.27 -52.99
N PRO A 4 8.34 22.35 -52.59
CA PRO A 4 9.76 22.48 -52.84
C PRO A 4 10.50 21.37 -52.08
N ILE A 5 11.48 20.75 -52.71
CA ILE A 5 12.28 19.64 -52.16
C ILE A 5 12.84 19.99 -50.77
N SER A 6 13.13 21.28 -50.53
CA SER A 6 13.55 21.82 -49.23
C SER A 6 12.54 21.60 -48.10
N SER A 7 11.23 21.70 -48.37
CA SER A 7 10.19 21.46 -47.36
C SER A 7 10.11 19.99 -46.93
N LEU A 8 10.36 19.06 -47.87
CA LEU A 8 10.35 17.62 -47.57
C LEU A 8 11.56 17.23 -46.70
N ILE A 9 12.73 17.81 -46.97
CA ILE A 9 13.95 17.58 -46.18
C ILE A 9 13.78 18.10 -44.75
N LEU A 10 13.17 19.28 -44.57
CA LEU A 10 12.93 19.84 -43.24
C LEU A 10 12.00 18.95 -42.41
N ILE A 11 10.92 18.43 -43.01
CA ILE A 11 9.98 17.51 -42.33
C ILE A 11 10.65 16.18 -41.98
N ALA A 12 11.47 15.63 -42.87
CA ALA A 12 12.19 14.38 -42.59
C ALA A 12 13.18 14.53 -41.42
N LEU A 13 13.91 15.66 -41.36
CA LEU A 13 14.85 15.96 -40.27
C LEU A 13 14.12 16.17 -38.94
N THR A 14 12.99 16.86 -38.91
CA THR A 14 12.23 17.07 -37.66
C THR A 14 11.66 15.75 -37.15
N VAL A 15 11.11 14.90 -38.01
CA VAL A 15 10.64 13.56 -37.63
C VAL A 15 11.79 12.68 -37.15
N PHE A 16 12.94 12.71 -37.82
CA PHE A 16 14.14 11.96 -37.38
C PHE A 16 14.65 12.46 -36.02
N CYS A 17 14.74 13.77 -35.81
CA CYS A 17 15.14 14.34 -34.53
C CYS A 17 14.16 13.99 -33.41
N LEU A 18 12.85 14.07 -33.66
CA LEU A 18 11.82 13.70 -32.68
C LEU A 18 11.89 12.21 -32.34
N THR A 19 11.97 11.33 -33.34
CA THR A 19 12.11 9.88 -33.12
C THR A 19 13.42 9.55 -32.39
N PHE A 20 14.53 10.19 -32.74
CA PHE A 20 15.80 10.01 -32.05
C PHE A 20 15.76 10.51 -30.60
N MET A 21 15.16 11.67 -30.33
CA MET A 21 14.98 12.17 -28.97
C MET A 21 14.08 11.25 -28.14
N VAL A 22 13.01 10.70 -28.74
CA VAL A 22 12.13 9.73 -28.10
C VAL A 22 12.89 8.44 -27.80
N ILE A 23 13.64 7.89 -28.76
CA ILE A 23 14.50 6.71 -28.55
C ILE A 23 15.50 6.96 -27.43
N ARG A 24 16.21 8.10 -27.47
CA ARG A 24 17.20 8.46 -26.44
C ARG A 24 16.57 8.63 -25.06
N SER A 25 15.35 9.15 -24.99
CA SER A 25 14.57 9.26 -23.74
C SER A 25 14.23 7.87 -23.15
N PHE A 26 13.91 6.89 -24.01
CA PHE A 26 13.70 5.51 -23.59
C PHE A 26 15.00 4.78 -23.21
N TRP A 27 16.15 5.25 -23.70
CA TRP A 27 17.47 4.69 -23.40
C TRP A 27 18.03 5.33 -22.13
N LYS A 28 17.47 4.97 -20.97
CA LYS A 28 18.05 5.33 -19.67
C LYS A 28 19.45 4.75 -19.55
N GLN A 29 20.45 5.62 -19.39
CA GLN A 29 21.84 5.21 -19.20
C GLN A 29 21.98 4.49 -17.84
N ILE A 30 22.40 3.23 -17.89
CA ILE A 30 22.74 2.47 -16.68
C ILE A 30 24.17 2.86 -16.28
N PRO A 31 24.43 3.18 -15.00
CA PRO A 31 25.78 3.53 -14.57
C PRO A 31 26.76 2.37 -14.84
N LYS A 32 28.02 2.71 -15.13
CA LYS A 32 29.05 1.72 -15.44
C LYS A 32 29.21 0.75 -14.26
N GLY A 33 29.15 -0.55 -14.52
CA GLY A 33 29.30 -1.62 -13.50
C GLY A 33 27.97 -2.19 -12.99
N LEU A 34 26.82 -1.58 -13.31
CA LEU A 34 25.50 -2.12 -12.95
C LEU A 34 24.87 -2.84 -14.14
N LYS A 35 24.18 -3.96 -13.85
CA LYS A 35 23.38 -4.67 -14.84
C LYS A 35 21.95 -4.15 -14.83
N ARG A 36 21.29 -4.18 -15.98
CA ARG A 36 19.85 -3.96 -16.05
C ARG A 36 19.13 -5.05 -15.27
N LEU A 37 18.15 -4.67 -14.47
CA LEU A 37 17.28 -5.63 -13.81
C LEU A 37 16.51 -6.47 -14.85
N PRO A 38 16.34 -7.77 -14.61
CA PRO A 38 15.49 -8.61 -15.44
C PRO A 38 14.02 -8.19 -15.28
N GLY A 39 13.20 -8.49 -16.28
CA GLY A 39 11.76 -8.22 -16.20
C GLY A 39 11.06 -8.24 -17.56
N PRO A 40 9.73 -8.31 -17.56
CA PRO A 40 8.93 -8.27 -18.78
C PRO A 40 9.07 -6.91 -19.48
N ARG A 41 8.96 -6.90 -20.81
CA ARG A 41 8.93 -5.66 -21.59
C ARG A 41 7.53 -5.05 -21.49
N GLY A 42 7.40 -3.92 -20.81
CA GLY A 42 6.14 -3.17 -20.75
C GLY A 42 5.77 -2.49 -22.07
N TYR A 43 4.48 -2.24 -22.26
CA TYR A 43 3.95 -1.44 -23.37
C TYR A 43 4.38 0.03 -23.27
N PRO A 44 4.51 0.76 -24.39
CA PRO A 44 4.75 2.19 -24.33
C PRO A 44 3.63 2.90 -23.55
N LEU A 45 4.00 3.88 -22.71
CA LEU A 45 3.13 4.69 -21.84
C LEU A 45 2.45 3.96 -20.68
N ILE A 46 1.92 2.76 -20.88
CA ILE A 46 1.12 2.02 -19.88
C ILE A 46 1.99 1.03 -19.07
N GLY A 47 3.11 0.56 -19.62
CA GLY A 47 3.97 -0.43 -18.97
C GLY A 47 3.33 -1.82 -18.91
N ASN A 48 3.41 -2.47 -17.75
CA ASN A 48 2.92 -3.82 -17.45
C ASN A 48 1.55 -3.84 -16.75
N VAL A 49 0.84 -2.70 -16.69
CA VAL A 49 -0.46 -2.61 -15.97
C VAL A 49 -1.49 -3.63 -16.48
N LEU A 50 -1.52 -3.87 -17.79
CA LEU A 50 -2.44 -4.84 -18.40
C LEU A 50 -2.17 -6.28 -17.96
N GLU A 51 -0.94 -6.61 -17.58
CA GLU A 51 -0.54 -7.94 -17.11
C GLU A 51 -0.94 -8.13 -15.64
N LEU A 52 -0.91 -7.07 -14.83
CA LEU A 52 -1.22 -7.13 -13.40
C LEU A 52 -2.69 -7.43 -13.11
N ARG A 53 -3.62 -7.07 -14.01
CA ARG A 53 -5.09 -7.31 -13.92
C ARG A 53 -5.63 -7.12 -12.48
N SER A 54 -6.64 -7.90 -12.09
CA SER A 54 -7.31 -7.80 -10.79
C SER A 54 -6.51 -8.45 -9.64
N ASN A 55 -5.58 -9.36 -9.94
CA ASN A 55 -4.82 -10.12 -8.94
C ASN A 55 -3.31 -9.90 -9.12
N PRO A 56 -2.79 -8.70 -8.82
CA PRO A 56 -1.40 -8.35 -9.10
C PRO A 56 -0.41 -9.29 -8.39
N HIS A 57 -0.71 -9.71 -7.16
CA HIS A 57 0.14 -10.61 -6.38
C HIS A 57 0.37 -11.96 -7.10
N LEU A 58 -0.66 -12.56 -7.72
CA LEU A 58 -0.53 -13.82 -8.45
C LEU A 58 0.34 -13.66 -9.71
N THR A 59 0.09 -12.61 -10.50
CA THR A 59 0.89 -12.31 -11.69
C THR A 59 2.35 -12.08 -11.32
N LEU A 60 2.62 -11.31 -10.27
CA LEU A 60 3.97 -11.02 -9.81
C LEU A 60 4.71 -12.27 -9.32
N THR A 61 4.01 -13.20 -8.65
CA THR A 61 4.59 -14.49 -8.27
C THR A 61 4.94 -15.35 -9.48
N GLN A 62 4.11 -15.38 -10.52
CA GLN A 62 4.43 -16.11 -11.76
C GLN A 62 5.61 -15.47 -12.51
N MET A 63 5.66 -14.15 -12.55
CA MET A 63 6.78 -13.41 -13.15
C MET A 63 8.09 -13.66 -12.40
N SER A 64 8.09 -13.71 -11.06
CA SER A 64 9.32 -13.96 -10.31
C SER A 64 9.88 -15.37 -10.52
N GLN A 65 9.04 -16.36 -10.82
CA GLN A 65 9.51 -17.69 -11.26
C GLN A 65 10.27 -17.65 -12.60
N THR A 66 9.98 -16.67 -13.45
CA THR A 66 10.58 -16.53 -14.79
C THR A 66 11.79 -15.58 -14.78
N TYR A 67 11.68 -14.44 -14.09
CA TYR A 67 12.66 -13.36 -14.10
C TYR A 67 13.57 -13.35 -12.86
N GLY A 68 13.26 -14.17 -11.86
CA GLY A 68 13.99 -14.29 -10.61
C GLY A 68 13.45 -13.38 -9.50
N ASP A 69 14.09 -13.51 -8.34
CA ASP A 69 13.73 -12.86 -7.08
C ASP A 69 13.82 -11.33 -7.10
N VAL A 70 14.65 -10.76 -7.97
CA VAL A 70 14.82 -9.31 -8.12
C VAL A 70 14.52 -8.95 -9.56
N MET A 71 13.33 -8.42 -9.80
CA MET A 71 12.87 -8.05 -11.14
C MET A 71 12.29 -6.64 -11.17
N GLN A 72 12.23 -6.05 -12.36
CA GLN A 72 11.66 -4.73 -12.58
C GLN A 72 10.48 -4.81 -13.55
N ILE A 73 9.38 -4.17 -13.17
CA ILE A 73 8.22 -3.92 -14.04
C ILE A 73 8.05 -2.40 -14.25
N GLN A 74 7.13 -2.01 -15.14
CA GLN A 74 6.70 -0.63 -15.29
C GLN A 74 5.21 -0.50 -15.00
N ILE A 75 4.82 0.50 -14.21
CA ILE A 75 3.43 0.89 -14.00
C ILE A 75 3.28 2.29 -14.60
N GLY A 76 2.58 2.39 -15.73
CA GLY A 76 2.62 3.60 -16.55
C GLY A 76 4.06 3.88 -17.00
N THR A 77 4.58 5.05 -16.65
CA THR A 77 5.97 5.46 -16.88
C THR A 77 6.89 5.24 -15.69
N ARG A 78 6.35 4.77 -14.55
CA ARG A 78 7.11 4.59 -13.29
C ARG A 78 7.72 3.19 -13.22
N PRO A 79 9.05 3.05 -13.06
CA PRO A 79 9.67 1.75 -12.82
C PRO A 79 9.35 1.26 -11.39
N VAL A 80 9.04 -0.02 -11.24
CA VAL A 80 8.76 -0.65 -9.95
C VAL A 80 9.66 -1.87 -9.79
N LEU A 81 10.43 -1.88 -8.71
CA LEU A 81 11.23 -3.04 -8.29
C LEU A 81 10.32 -4.02 -7.54
N VAL A 82 10.34 -5.28 -7.95
CA VAL A 82 9.61 -6.36 -7.29
C VAL A 82 10.63 -7.31 -6.68
N LEU A 83 10.50 -7.51 -5.38
CA LEU A 83 11.30 -8.45 -4.61
C LEU A 83 10.45 -9.69 -4.30
N SER A 84 11.02 -10.85 -4.54
CA SER A 84 10.45 -12.16 -4.24
C SER A 84 11.51 -13.04 -3.58
N GLY A 85 11.09 -14.11 -2.92
CA GLY A 85 12.00 -15.00 -2.21
C GLY A 85 12.41 -14.49 -0.81
N LEU A 86 12.48 -15.40 0.15
CA LEU A 86 12.71 -15.07 1.55
C LEU A 86 14.07 -14.40 1.78
N ASP A 87 15.13 -14.95 1.22
CA ASP A 87 16.51 -14.46 1.42
C ASP A 87 16.70 -13.08 0.81
N THR A 88 16.17 -12.87 -0.40
CA THR A 88 16.21 -11.58 -1.10
C THR A 88 15.44 -10.51 -0.33
N ILE A 89 14.22 -10.82 0.14
CA ILE A 89 13.42 -9.89 0.95
C ILE A 89 14.13 -9.58 2.27
N LYS A 90 14.71 -10.58 2.95
CA LYS A 90 15.48 -10.39 4.18
C LYS A 90 16.74 -9.55 3.93
N GLN A 91 17.41 -9.75 2.81
CA GLN A 91 18.58 -8.96 2.42
C GLN A 91 18.19 -7.47 2.28
N ALA A 92 17.12 -7.18 1.55
CA ALA A 92 16.68 -5.81 1.29
C ALA A 92 16.08 -5.14 2.54
N LEU A 93 15.09 -5.76 3.18
CA LEU A 93 14.29 -5.11 4.24
C LEU A 93 14.90 -5.21 5.64
N VAL A 94 15.85 -6.12 5.86
CA VAL A 94 16.51 -6.29 7.17
C VAL A 94 17.97 -5.86 7.10
N LYS A 95 18.78 -6.47 6.22
CA LYS A 95 20.21 -6.15 6.18
C LYS A 95 20.51 -4.79 5.56
N GLN A 96 19.70 -4.39 4.58
CA GLN A 96 19.77 -3.09 3.91
C GLN A 96 18.54 -2.22 4.24
N GLY A 97 17.94 -2.43 5.43
CA GLY A 97 16.65 -1.83 5.78
C GLY A 97 16.62 -0.30 5.65
N GLU A 98 17.74 0.38 5.96
CA GLU A 98 17.87 1.84 5.82
C GLU A 98 17.76 2.31 4.36
N ASP A 99 18.19 1.50 3.38
CA ASP A 99 18.08 1.82 1.96
C ASP A 99 16.65 1.60 1.43
N PHE A 100 15.89 0.69 2.06
CA PHE A 100 14.54 0.27 1.63
C PHE A 100 13.40 0.74 2.54
N MET A 101 13.68 1.58 3.54
CA MET A 101 12.67 2.01 4.50
C MET A 101 11.68 3.07 3.95
N GLY A 102 12.03 3.73 2.85
CA GLY A 102 11.25 4.82 2.27
C GLY A 102 9.83 4.42 1.82
N ARG A 103 9.00 5.44 1.55
CA ARG A 103 7.68 5.25 0.94
C ARG A 103 7.61 5.98 -0.40
N PRO A 104 6.96 5.37 -1.41
CA PRO A 104 6.79 6.03 -2.69
C PRO A 104 5.83 7.22 -2.56
N ASP A 105 6.11 8.26 -3.34
CA ASP A 105 5.26 9.43 -3.44
C ASP A 105 4.05 9.15 -4.34
N LEU A 106 3.00 8.58 -3.73
CA LEU A 106 1.76 8.21 -4.41
C LEU A 106 0.68 9.26 -4.14
N TYR A 107 -0.13 9.56 -5.16
CA TYR A 107 -1.23 10.51 -5.03
C TYR A 107 -2.23 10.09 -3.93
N SER A 108 -2.57 8.80 -3.85
CA SER A 108 -3.49 8.30 -2.82
C SER A 108 -2.97 8.54 -1.40
N PHE A 109 -1.64 8.51 -1.19
CA PHE A 109 -1.05 8.64 0.14
C PHE A 109 -1.14 10.05 0.70
N HIS A 110 -1.23 11.07 -0.16
CA HIS A 110 -1.43 12.46 0.27
C HIS A 110 -2.77 12.70 0.95
N HIS A 111 -3.78 11.88 0.64
CA HIS A 111 -5.11 11.97 1.25
C HIS A 111 -5.24 11.16 2.54
N ILE A 112 -4.17 10.48 2.98
CA ILE A 112 -4.19 9.67 4.19
C ILE A 112 -3.51 10.44 5.33
N GLY A 113 -4.29 10.83 6.34
CA GLY A 113 -3.80 11.57 7.50
C GLY A 113 -3.15 12.90 7.09
N ASP A 114 -3.78 13.63 6.17
CA ASP A 114 -3.32 14.90 5.60
C ASP A 114 -1.89 14.85 5.02
N GLY A 115 -1.52 13.69 4.45
CA GLY A 115 -0.19 13.42 3.92
C GLY A 115 0.90 13.24 4.99
N GLN A 116 0.53 13.30 6.27
CA GLN A 116 1.43 13.18 7.43
C GLN A 116 1.27 11.83 8.16
N SER A 117 0.63 10.85 7.53
CA SER A 117 0.49 9.50 8.09
C SER A 117 1.84 8.83 8.36
N LEU A 118 2.01 8.27 9.56
CA LEU A 118 3.23 7.53 9.94
C LEU A 118 3.53 6.34 9.01
N THR A 119 2.51 5.76 8.37
CA THR A 119 2.64 4.55 7.54
C THR A 119 2.84 4.86 6.07
N PHE A 120 2.25 5.96 5.59
CA PHE A 120 2.11 6.27 4.15
C PHE A 120 2.85 7.53 3.70
N SER A 121 3.27 8.42 4.61
CA SER A 121 4.04 9.61 4.22
C SER A 121 5.42 9.23 3.67
N THR A 122 5.99 10.12 2.87
CA THR A 122 7.33 9.98 2.29
C THR A 122 8.45 10.23 3.30
N ASP A 123 8.14 10.75 4.49
CA ASP A 123 9.10 10.94 5.57
C ASP A 123 9.54 9.59 6.16
N SER A 124 10.83 9.28 5.97
CA SER A 124 11.50 8.13 6.57
C SER A 124 12.73 8.54 7.39
N GLY A 125 12.79 9.80 7.83
CA GLY A 125 13.91 10.36 8.59
C GLY A 125 13.77 10.18 10.11
N GLU A 126 14.46 11.04 10.87
CA GLU A 126 14.42 11.03 12.33
C GLU A 126 13.03 11.31 12.90
N VAL A 127 12.23 12.16 12.23
CA VAL A 127 10.85 12.46 12.64
C VAL A 127 9.99 11.20 12.56
N TRP A 128 10.07 10.47 11.46
CA TRP A 128 9.43 9.15 11.32
C TRP A 128 9.88 8.17 12.41
N ARG A 129 11.19 8.04 12.67
CA ARG A 129 11.73 7.15 13.71
C ARG A 129 11.19 7.51 15.10
N ALA A 130 11.15 8.79 15.44
CA ALA A 130 10.62 9.27 16.72
C ALA A 130 9.13 8.96 16.87
N ARG A 131 8.31 9.27 15.85
CA ARG A 131 6.86 8.96 15.84
C ARG A 131 6.60 7.47 15.91
N ARG A 132 7.36 6.65 15.18
CA ARG A 132 7.29 5.19 15.24
C ARG A 132 7.58 4.67 16.64
N LYS A 133 8.64 5.16 17.28
CA LYS A 133 8.99 4.77 18.65
C LYS A 133 7.90 5.14 19.65
N LEU A 134 7.30 6.33 19.52
CA LEU A 134 6.17 6.74 20.36
C LEU A 134 4.97 5.79 20.21
N ALA A 135 4.56 5.49 18.97
CA ALA A 135 3.44 4.57 18.71
C ALA A 135 3.71 3.16 19.25
N GLN A 136 4.93 2.63 19.02
CA GLN A 136 5.33 1.31 19.53
C GLN A 136 5.34 1.26 21.06
N ASN A 137 5.85 2.30 21.72
CA ASN A 137 5.86 2.39 23.19
C ASN A 137 4.43 2.46 23.73
N ALA A 138 3.56 3.27 23.13
CA ALA A 138 2.16 3.36 23.53
C ALA A 138 1.47 1.99 23.44
N LEU A 139 1.57 1.31 22.29
CA LEU A 139 0.99 -0.02 22.09
C LEU A 139 1.56 -1.06 23.08
N LYS A 140 2.87 -1.03 23.33
CA LYS A 140 3.51 -1.94 24.28
C LYS A 140 2.98 -1.75 25.71
N THR A 141 2.75 -0.51 26.13
CA THR A 141 2.17 -0.21 27.44
C THR A 141 0.85 -0.96 27.62
N PHE A 142 -0.05 -0.98 26.64
CA PHE A 142 -1.32 -1.70 26.77
C PHE A 142 -1.19 -3.23 26.84
N SER A 143 -0.16 -3.80 26.21
CA SER A 143 0.10 -5.25 26.27
C SER A 143 0.76 -5.73 27.57
N VAL A 144 1.38 -4.82 28.34
CA VAL A 144 2.16 -5.16 29.54
C VAL A 144 1.55 -4.57 30.82
N SER A 145 0.82 -3.46 30.71
CA SER A 145 0.18 -2.82 31.86
C SER A 145 -0.82 -3.76 32.53
N PRO A 146 -0.72 -3.95 33.86
CA PRO A 146 -1.70 -4.72 34.61
C PRO A 146 -3.10 -4.16 34.44
N SER A 147 -4.08 -5.06 34.38
CA SER A 147 -5.49 -4.69 34.46
C SER A 147 -5.80 -4.10 35.85
N PRO A 148 -6.70 -3.10 35.96
CA PRO A 148 -7.19 -2.62 37.26
C PRO A 148 -7.94 -3.71 38.05
N ASN A 149 -8.53 -4.66 37.33
CA ASN A 149 -9.43 -5.68 37.88
C ASN A 149 -8.72 -7.00 38.20
N SER A 150 -7.50 -7.21 37.69
CA SER A 150 -6.71 -8.41 37.95
C SER A 150 -5.21 -8.16 37.81
N SER A 151 -4.45 -8.55 38.83
CA SER A 151 -2.98 -8.48 38.84
C SER A 151 -2.31 -9.48 37.91
N SER A 152 -3.04 -10.46 37.36
CA SER A 152 -2.49 -11.53 36.52
C SER A 152 -2.72 -11.34 35.03
N THR A 153 -3.51 -10.35 34.62
CA THR A 153 -3.87 -10.11 33.21
C THR A 153 -3.46 -8.70 32.79
N CYS A 154 -3.18 -8.49 31.50
CA CYS A 154 -2.92 -7.16 30.96
C CYS A 154 -4.19 -6.51 30.42
N LEU A 155 -4.14 -5.18 30.18
CA LEU A 155 -5.28 -4.43 29.62
C LEU A 155 -5.77 -5.01 28.28
N LEU A 156 -4.86 -5.45 27.42
CA LEU A 156 -5.22 -6.09 26.16
C LEU A 156 -6.05 -7.36 26.37
N GLU A 157 -5.62 -8.23 27.29
CA GLU A 157 -6.32 -9.48 27.60
C GLU A 157 -7.72 -9.22 28.15
N GLU A 158 -7.88 -8.22 29.02
CA GLU A 158 -9.17 -7.82 29.57
C GLU A 158 -10.14 -7.36 28.47
N HIS A 159 -9.70 -6.47 27.58
CA HIS A 159 -10.55 -5.98 26.49
C HIS A 159 -10.89 -7.09 25.48
N VAL A 160 -9.91 -7.94 25.13
CA VAL A 160 -10.15 -9.07 24.22
C VAL A 160 -11.12 -10.08 24.84
N SER A 161 -10.96 -10.41 26.12
CA SER A 161 -11.85 -11.36 26.81
C SER A 161 -13.28 -10.83 26.87
N LYS A 162 -13.46 -9.55 27.21
CA LYS A 162 -14.78 -8.91 27.24
C LYS A 162 -15.47 -8.94 25.87
N GLU A 163 -14.74 -8.64 24.80
CA GLU A 163 -15.29 -8.70 23.44
C GLU A 163 -15.58 -10.14 22.98
N ALA A 164 -14.73 -11.09 23.36
CA ALA A 164 -14.95 -12.50 23.06
C ALA A 164 -16.22 -13.04 23.75
N ASP A 165 -16.43 -12.70 25.03
CA ASP A 165 -17.63 -13.07 25.78
C ASP A 165 -18.90 -12.50 25.12
N TYR A 166 -18.84 -11.23 24.70
CA TYR A 166 -19.93 -10.62 23.93
C TYR A 166 -20.21 -11.40 22.64
N LEU A 167 -19.19 -11.71 21.84
CA LEU A 167 -19.35 -12.40 20.56
C LEU A 167 -19.96 -13.78 20.74
N VAL A 168 -19.51 -14.54 21.74
CA VAL A 168 -20.08 -15.86 22.06
C VAL A 168 -21.56 -15.74 22.39
N MET A 169 -21.93 -14.82 23.29
CA MET A 169 -23.32 -14.62 23.68
C MET A 169 -24.18 -14.17 22.49
N LYS A 170 -23.67 -13.25 21.65
CA LYS A 170 -24.38 -12.75 20.49
C LYS A 170 -24.58 -13.82 19.42
N PHE A 171 -23.56 -14.65 19.17
CA PHE A 171 -23.67 -15.75 18.21
C PHE A 171 -24.65 -16.83 18.67
N LEU A 172 -24.66 -17.17 19.95
CA LEU A 172 -25.65 -18.10 20.51
C LEU A 172 -27.08 -17.57 20.32
N GLN A 173 -27.31 -16.29 20.61
CA GLN A 173 -28.60 -15.64 20.39
C GLN A 173 -29.03 -15.69 18.90
N LEU A 174 -28.15 -15.28 17.99
CA LEU A 174 -28.45 -15.26 16.55
C LEU A 174 -28.70 -16.65 15.97
N MET A 175 -28.04 -17.68 16.50
CA MET A 175 -28.31 -19.06 16.13
C MET A 175 -29.70 -19.53 16.52
N GLU A 176 -30.20 -19.08 17.68
CA GLU A 176 -31.55 -19.39 18.15
C GLU A 176 -32.63 -18.68 17.33
N GLU A 177 -32.40 -17.40 17.00
CA GLU A 177 -33.36 -16.54 16.31
C GLU A 177 -33.39 -16.76 14.78
N GLU A 178 -32.23 -16.71 14.12
CA GLU A 178 -32.14 -16.64 12.65
C GLU A 178 -31.49 -17.86 12.00
N LYS A 179 -30.88 -18.76 12.80
CA LYS A 179 -30.16 -20.00 12.38
C LYS A 179 -28.97 -19.78 11.44
N ARG A 180 -28.75 -18.57 10.94
CA ARG A 180 -27.67 -18.14 10.06
C ARG A 180 -27.40 -16.66 10.30
N PHE A 181 -26.12 -16.29 10.31
CA PHE A 181 -25.69 -14.90 10.40
C PHE A 181 -24.31 -14.78 9.73
N ASP A 182 -23.93 -13.55 9.37
CA ASP A 182 -22.57 -13.25 8.90
C ASP A 182 -21.68 -12.88 10.11
N PRO A 183 -20.68 -13.70 10.47
CA PRO A 183 -19.81 -13.41 11.61
C PRO A 183 -18.95 -12.16 11.38
N TYR A 184 -18.64 -11.80 10.13
CA TYR A 184 -17.78 -10.65 9.83
C TYR A 184 -18.37 -9.35 10.40
N ARG A 185 -19.69 -9.17 10.28
CA ARG A 185 -20.39 -7.98 10.77
C ARG A 185 -20.20 -7.73 12.27
N TYR A 186 -20.13 -8.78 13.09
CA TYR A 186 -19.94 -8.64 14.54
C TYR A 186 -18.46 -8.63 14.93
N MET A 187 -17.65 -9.46 14.26
CA MET A 187 -16.20 -9.52 14.53
C MET A 187 -15.50 -8.20 14.25
N VAL A 188 -15.84 -7.51 13.16
CA VAL A 188 -15.19 -6.24 12.81
C VAL A 188 -15.43 -5.17 13.88
N VAL A 189 -16.63 -5.11 14.45
CA VAL A 189 -16.99 -4.16 15.50
C VAL A 189 -16.31 -4.52 16.82
N SER A 190 -16.28 -5.80 17.19
CA SER A 190 -15.56 -6.25 18.39
C SER A 190 -14.06 -5.97 18.32
N VAL A 191 -13.41 -6.24 17.18
CA VAL A 191 -12.00 -5.90 16.99
C VAL A 191 -11.79 -4.38 17.03
N ALA A 192 -12.70 -3.60 16.43
CA ALA A 192 -12.66 -2.15 16.50
C ALA A 192 -12.80 -1.64 17.95
N ASN A 193 -13.68 -2.24 18.75
CA ASN A 193 -13.84 -1.91 20.16
C ASN A 193 -12.57 -2.19 20.99
N VAL A 194 -11.85 -3.29 20.73
CA VAL A 194 -10.55 -3.53 21.39
C VAL A 194 -9.57 -2.39 21.11
N ILE A 195 -9.39 -2.01 19.84
CA ILE A 195 -8.43 -0.95 19.50
C ILE A 195 -8.94 0.45 19.93
N CYS A 196 -10.25 0.70 19.90
CA CYS A 196 -10.84 1.94 20.43
C CYS A 196 -10.66 2.08 21.94
N ALA A 197 -10.77 0.97 22.69
CA ALA A 197 -10.48 0.98 24.12
C ALA A 197 -9.01 1.29 24.38
N MET A 198 -8.09 0.69 23.61
CA MET A 198 -6.65 0.95 23.72
C MET A 198 -6.28 2.39 23.32
N CYS A 199 -6.83 2.92 22.23
CA CYS A 199 -6.43 4.23 21.71
C CYS A 199 -7.16 5.40 22.38
N PHE A 200 -8.43 5.23 22.75
CA PHE A 200 -9.31 6.31 23.18
C PHE A 200 -9.93 6.08 24.56
N GLY A 201 -9.72 4.91 25.19
CA GLY A 201 -10.40 4.54 26.43
C GLY A 201 -11.91 4.42 26.27
N LYS A 202 -12.40 4.23 25.03
CA LYS A 202 -13.83 4.18 24.71
C LYS A 202 -14.24 2.81 24.20
N HIS A 203 -15.44 2.43 24.59
CA HIS A 203 -16.13 1.24 24.13
C HIS A 203 -17.46 1.68 23.53
N TYR A 204 -17.78 1.21 22.33
CA TYR A 204 -19.00 1.55 21.61
C TYR A 204 -19.97 0.37 21.65
N ASP A 205 -21.25 0.69 21.58
CA ASP A 205 -22.28 -0.32 21.34
C ASP A 205 -22.07 -0.97 19.96
N HIS A 206 -22.41 -2.24 19.83
CA HIS A 206 -22.21 -2.97 18.57
C HIS A 206 -23.13 -2.51 17.43
N ASP A 207 -24.23 -1.84 17.76
CA ASP A 207 -25.15 -1.22 16.80
C ASP A 207 -24.91 0.30 16.63
N ASP A 208 -23.79 0.81 17.18
CA ASP A 208 -23.39 2.21 17.04
C ASP A 208 -23.14 2.59 15.57
N GLN A 209 -23.90 3.55 15.07
CA GLN A 209 -23.88 3.92 13.66
C GLN A 209 -22.61 4.68 13.27
N GLU A 210 -21.98 5.41 14.19
CA GLU A 210 -20.74 6.12 13.93
C GLU A 210 -19.61 5.11 13.72
N LEU A 211 -19.43 4.17 14.65
CA LEU A 211 -18.41 3.14 14.55
C LEU A 211 -18.64 2.25 13.31
N LEU A 212 -19.90 1.84 13.07
CA LEU A 212 -20.27 1.06 11.89
C LEU A 212 -19.92 1.78 10.59
N SER A 213 -20.16 3.10 10.50
CA SER A 213 -19.79 3.88 9.32
C SER A 213 -18.28 3.86 9.07
N ILE A 214 -17.47 3.95 10.11
CA ILE A 214 -16.00 3.97 10.01
C ILE A 214 -15.45 2.59 9.63
N VAL A 215 -15.89 1.52 10.27
CA VAL A 215 -15.37 0.17 9.99
C VAL A 215 -15.79 -0.34 8.61
N ASN A 216 -16.96 0.05 8.11
CA ASN A 216 -17.43 -0.33 6.78
C ASN A 216 -16.67 0.39 5.66
N LEU A 217 -16.06 1.55 5.93
CA LEU A 217 -15.18 2.26 4.99
C LEU A 217 -13.82 1.57 4.80
N ASN A 218 -13.48 0.58 5.64
CA ASN A 218 -12.15 -0.03 5.63
C ASN A 218 -11.83 -0.77 4.31
N ASN A 219 -12.83 -1.39 3.66
CA ASN A 219 -12.60 -2.04 2.36
C ASN A 219 -12.31 -1.00 1.26
N GLU A 220 -13.06 0.11 1.23
CA GLU A 220 -12.84 1.21 0.30
C GLU A 220 -11.46 1.86 0.53
N PHE A 221 -11.06 2.03 1.79
CA PHE A 221 -9.72 2.52 2.13
C PHE A 221 -8.62 1.66 1.50
N GLY A 222 -8.75 0.32 1.59
CA GLY A 222 -7.81 -0.62 0.99
C GLY A 222 -7.71 -0.46 -0.54
N GLU A 223 -8.86 -0.34 -1.21
CA GLU A 223 -8.93 -0.15 -2.66
C GLU A 223 -8.35 1.20 -3.10
N VAL A 224 -8.71 2.29 -2.41
CA VAL A 224 -8.23 3.65 -2.71
C VAL A 224 -6.72 3.76 -2.47
N ALA A 225 -6.22 3.27 -1.34
CA ALA A 225 -4.80 3.28 -1.03
C ALA A 225 -3.99 2.53 -2.10
N ALA A 226 -4.47 1.36 -2.54
CA ALA A 226 -3.84 0.55 -3.59
C ALA A 226 -3.92 1.19 -4.99
N SER A 227 -4.96 1.96 -5.29
CA SER A 227 -5.18 2.58 -6.60
C SER A 227 -4.19 3.70 -6.96
N GLY A 228 -3.46 4.24 -5.97
CA GLY A 228 -2.49 5.32 -6.17
C GLY A 228 -1.37 5.00 -7.17
N CYS A 229 -1.07 3.72 -7.35
CA CYS A 229 -0.12 3.25 -8.36
C CYS A 229 -0.63 3.45 -9.80
N LEU A 230 -1.95 3.48 -10.04
CA LEU A 230 -2.56 3.48 -11.36
C LEU A 230 -3.00 4.88 -11.85
N LYS A 231 -3.38 5.79 -10.94
CA LYS A 231 -3.89 7.13 -11.29
C LYS A 231 -2.82 8.23 -11.42
N GLY A 232 -1.55 7.92 -11.17
CA GLY A 232 -0.46 8.91 -11.20
C GLY A 232 -0.04 9.41 -12.59
N SER A 233 -0.76 9.09 -13.67
CA SER A 233 -0.41 9.47 -15.05
C SER A 233 -1.13 10.71 -15.60
N ASP A 234 -2.20 11.19 -14.96
CA ASP A 234 -3.09 12.20 -15.56
C ASP A 234 -3.04 13.61 -14.93
N VAL A 235 -2.22 13.86 -13.90
CA VAL A 235 -2.21 15.17 -13.19
C VAL A 235 -0.86 15.88 -13.31
N HIS A 236 -0.40 16.07 -14.54
CA HIS A 236 0.59 17.11 -14.86
C HIS A 236 0.02 18.18 -15.82
N ARG A 237 -1.31 18.29 -15.90
CA ARG A 237 -1.97 19.24 -16.81
C ARG A 237 -3.02 20.18 -16.21
N VAL A 238 -3.15 20.23 -14.88
CA VAL A 238 -4.05 21.22 -14.24
C VAL A 238 -3.37 21.80 -13.01
N SER A 239 -2.42 22.71 -13.25
CA SER A 239 -1.91 23.69 -12.28
C SER A 239 -1.12 24.73 -13.07
N ASP A 240 -1.84 25.52 -13.86
CA ASP A 240 -1.53 26.92 -14.18
C ASP A 240 -2.81 27.71 -13.88
#